data_AF-A0A6B2G5C8-F1
#
_entry.id   AF-A0A6B2G5C8-F1
#
_cell.length_a   1.000
_cell.length_b   1.000
_cell.length_c   1.000
_cell.angle_alpha   90.00
_cell.angle_beta   90.00
_cell.angle_gamma   90.00
#
_symmetry.space_group_name_H-M   'P 1'
#
loop_
_entity.id
_entity.type
_entity.pdbx_description
1 polymer ?
#
loop_
_entity_poly.entity_id
_entity_poly.type
_entity_poly.pdbx_seq_one_letter_code
_entity_poly.pdbx_strand_id
1 'polypeptide(L)'
;MFWVELYFRKIEIKGKQLKRVVYLATDEIGIVRELKKKYPHYEFITNEKSTLIANTKRGSKEGTYGIFSDIYYLSECDYLVCTFSSNVCRLAYEWMNGKNSNKSESFKSIDSIYYYDRQLNRQFVVLEPQKSLNSKNISSKFIVVDDFHYFNNVNHWNGYSYYLNLVNGKIIRTRTPSYKLKETMYHYPFKAFTQYENSKL
;
A
#
# COMPACT_ATOMS: atom_id res chain seq x y z
N MET A 1 -11.91 5.54 8.76
CA MET A 1 -12.04 7.02 8.80
C MET A 1 -10.91 7.76 9.51
N PHE A 2 -10.29 7.24 10.59
CA PHE A 2 -9.18 7.95 11.27
C PHE A 2 -8.08 8.46 10.32
N TRP A 3 -7.56 7.60 9.44
CA TRP A 3 -6.52 7.99 8.47
C TRP A 3 -7.01 8.99 7.41
N VAL A 4 -8.29 8.94 7.05
CA VAL A 4 -8.93 9.92 6.14
C VAL A 4 -8.98 11.29 6.81
N GLU A 5 -9.39 11.34 8.08
CA GLU A 5 -9.41 12.57 8.88
C GLU A 5 -8.01 13.18 9.00
N LEU A 6 -7.00 12.37 9.33
CA LEU A 6 -5.62 12.83 9.41
C LEU A 6 -5.13 13.42 8.08
N TYR A 7 -5.51 12.82 6.95
CA TYR A 7 -5.17 13.33 5.64
C TYR A 7 -5.79 14.71 5.37
N PHE A 8 -7.10 14.88 5.59
CA PHE A 8 -7.76 16.17 5.41
C PHE A 8 -7.18 17.24 6.33
N ARG A 9 -6.98 16.94 7.61
CA ARG A 9 -6.34 17.86 8.57
C ARG A 9 -4.94 18.27 8.13
N LYS A 10 -4.13 17.35 7.60
CA LYS A 10 -2.80 17.64 7.06
C LYS A 10 -2.86 18.65 5.90
N ILE A 11 -3.90 18.61 5.07
CA ILE A 11 -4.08 19.57 3.97
C ILE A 11 -4.62 20.90 4.47
N GLU A 12 -5.59 20.88 5.39
CA GLU A 12 -6.20 22.07 5.96
C GLU A 12 -5.18 22.93 6.72
N ILE A 13 -4.22 22.30 7.42
CA ILE A 13 -3.08 23.01 8.06
C ILE A 13 -2.26 23.82 7.04
N LYS A 14 -2.23 23.40 5.77
CA LYS A 14 -1.55 24.13 4.70
C LYS A 14 -2.38 25.29 4.12
N GLY A 15 -3.47 25.68 4.80
CA GLY A 15 -4.33 26.82 4.42
C GLY A 15 -5.38 26.50 3.37
N LYS A 16 -5.59 25.22 3.02
CA LYS A 16 -6.64 24.82 2.07
C LYS A 16 -7.88 24.37 2.82
N GLN A 17 -8.91 25.20 2.88
CA GLN A 17 -10.22 24.76 3.35
C GLN A 17 -10.88 23.95 2.23
N LEU A 18 -11.00 22.63 2.42
CA LEU A 18 -11.52 21.71 1.42
C LEU A 18 -12.86 21.14 1.84
N LYS A 19 -13.74 20.95 0.85
CA LYS A 19 -14.87 20.04 1.02
C LYS A 19 -14.31 18.62 1.19
N ARG A 20 -14.70 17.94 2.27
CA ARG A 20 -14.21 16.60 2.59
C ARG A 20 -15.03 15.55 1.83
N VAL A 21 -14.57 15.21 0.63
CA VAL A 21 -15.21 14.24 -0.26
C VAL A 21 -14.47 12.91 -0.20
N VAL A 22 -15.21 11.81 -0.07
CA VAL A 22 -14.66 10.44 -0.01
C VAL A 22 -15.35 9.58 -1.06
N TYR A 23 -14.57 9.07 -2.01
CA TYR A 23 -15.00 7.95 -2.82
C TYR A 23 -14.91 6.66 -2.01
N LEU A 24 -16.04 5.98 -1.82
CA LEU A 24 -16.15 4.73 -1.08
C LEU A 24 -16.42 3.58 -2.05
N ALA A 25 -15.43 2.73 -2.24
CA ALA A 25 -15.59 1.43 -2.87
C ALA A 25 -15.69 0.35 -1.80
N THR A 26 -16.80 -0.39 -1.81
CA THR A 26 -17.04 -1.51 -0.88
C THR A 26 -18.00 -2.50 -1.52
N ASP A 27 -17.86 -3.78 -1.19
CA ASP A 27 -18.87 -4.79 -1.45
C ASP A 27 -19.93 -4.85 -0.35
N GLU A 28 -19.81 -4.12 0.76
CA GLU A 28 -20.80 -4.15 1.84
C GLU A 28 -21.71 -2.91 1.86
N ILE A 29 -22.97 -3.07 1.45
CA ILE A 29 -23.93 -1.96 1.38
C ILE A 29 -24.28 -1.35 2.76
N GLY A 30 -24.20 -2.16 3.82
CA GLY A 30 -24.46 -1.72 5.20
C GLY A 30 -23.50 -0.60 5.64
N ILE A 31 -22.23 -0.73 5.26
CA ILE A 31 -21.17 0.24 5.59
C ILE A 31 -21.45 1.61 4.98
N VAL A 32 -22.01 1.67 3.76
CA VAL A 32 -22.33 2.95 3.10
C VAL A 32 -23.29 3.78 3.95
N ARG A 33 -24.35 3.14 4.47
CA ARG A 33 -25.35 3.82 5.32
C ARG A 33 -24.77 4.19 6.68
N GLU A 34 -23.99 3.29 7.27
CA GLU A 34 -23.33 3.55 8.55
C GLU A 34 -22.41 4.77 8.47
N LEU A 35 -21.55 4.84 7.44
CA LEU A 35 -20.57 5.92 7.29
C LEU A 35 -21.26 7.27 7.05
N LYS A 36 -22.28 7.32 6.18
CA LYS A 36 -23.09 8.54 5.97
C LYS A 36 -23.72 9.04 7.27
N LYS A 37 -24.20 8.14 8.13
CA LYS A 37 -24.79 8.49 9.44
C LYS A 37 -23.75 8.93 10.46
N LYS A 38 -22.61 8.23 10.55
CA LYS A 38 -21.58 8.44 11.57
C LYS A 38 -20.67 9.63 11.26
N TYR A 39 -20.51 9.98 9.99
CA TYR A 39 -19.65 11.05 9.51
C TYR A 39 -20.41 12.03 8.61
N PRO A 40 -21.43 12.74 9.12
CA PRO A 40 -22.31 13.58 8.30
C PRO A 40 -21.63 14.83 7.70
N HIS A 41 -20.43 15.17 8.18
CA HIS A 41 -19.60 16.27 7.67
C HIS A 41 -18.74 15.85 6.46
N TYR A 42 -18.77 14.57 6.07
CA TYR A 42 -18.14 14.06 4.86
C TYR A 42 -19.18 13.85 3.77
N GLU A 43 -18.82 14.18 2.54
CA GLU A 43 -19.58 13.78 1.35
C GLU A 43 -19.07 12.43 0.86
N PHE A 44 -19.92 11.40 0.91
CA PHE A 44 -19.58 10.08 0.39
C PHE A 44 -20.13 9.89 -1.02
N ILE A 45 -19.22 9.70 -1.97
CA ILE A 45 -19.52 9.26 -3.34
C ILE A 45 -19.32 7.75 -3.39
N THR A 46 -20.29 7.01 -3.90
CA THR A 46 -20.25 5.55 -3.96
C THR A 46 -21.07 5.02 -5.12
N ASN A 47 -20.58 3.98 -5.80
CA ASN A 47 -21.36 3.27 -6.79
C ASN A 47 -22.21 2.19 -6.11
N GLU A 48 -23.35 2.59 -5.50
CA GLU A 48 -24.21 1.66 -4.74
C GLU A 48 -24.68 0.47 -5.59
N LYS A 49 -24.86 0.66 -6.91
CA LYS A 49 -25.17 -0.43 -7.84
C LYS A 49 -24.02 -1.43 -7.94
N SER A 50 -22.77 -0.96 -8.05
CA SER A 50 -21.58 -1.82 -8.02
C SER A 50 -21.51 -2.62 -6.71
N THR A 51 -21.71 -1.96 -5.57
CA THR A 51 -21.72 -2.60 -4.24
C THR A 51 -22.75 -3.74 -4.14
N LEU A 52 -23.99 -3.53 -4.62
CA LEU A 52 -25.03 -4.56 -4.62
C LEU A 52 -24.67 -5.76 -5.53
N ILE A 53 -24.07 -5.50 -6.68
CA ILE A 53 -23.68 -6.52 -7.66
C ILE A 53 -22.47 -7.32 -7.16
N ALA A 54 -21.50 -6.67 -6.49
CA ALA A 54 -20.28 -7.31 -5.97
C ALA A 54 -20.58 -8.46 -4.98
N ASN A 55 -21.70 -8.38 -4.26
CA ASN A 55 -22.17 -9.44 -3.35
C ASN A 55 -22.97 -10.56 -4.03
N THR A 56 -23.69 -10.25 -5.10
CA THR A 56 -24.73 -11.16 -5.62
C THR A 56 -24.37 -11.76 -6.99
N LYS A 57 -23.67 -11.01 -7.84
CA LYS A 57 -23.38 -11.34 -9.24
C LYS A 57 -21.97 -10.90 -9.64
N ARG A 58 -20.98 -11.10 -8.78
CA ARG A 58 -19.59 -10.64 -8.95
C ARG A 58 -18.98 -10.98 -10.32
N GLY A 59 -19.25 -12.19 -10.83
CA GLY A 59 -18.73 -12.66 -12.12
C GLY A 59 -19.52 -12.22 -13.35
N SER A 60 -20.57 -11.41 -13.20
CA SER A 60 -21.35 -10.91 -14.34
C SER A 60 -20.62 -9.78 -15.08
N LYS A 61 -21.06 -9.49 -16.30
CA LYS A 61 -20.57 -8.36 -17.09
C LYS A 61 -20.71 -7.04 -16.32
N GLU A 62 -21.82 -6.86 -15.63
CA GLU A 62 -22.10 -5.69 -14.80
C GLU A 62 -21.19 -5.64 -13.57
N GLY A 63 -20.90 -6.79 -12.96
CA GLY A 63 -19.94 -6.88 -11.85
C GLY A 63 -18.53 -6.48 -12.28
N THR A 64 -18.10 -6.96 -13.44
CA THR A 64 -16.83 -6.55 -14.07
C THR A 64 -16.79 -5.04 -14.32
N TYR A 65 -17.81 -4.45 -14.93
CA TYR A 65 -17.83 -2.99 -15.12
C TYR A 65 -17.87 -2.21 -13.81
N GLY A 66 -18.60 -2.71 -12.80
CA GLY A 66 -18.65 -2.12 -11.48
C GLY A 66 -17.26 -2.02 -10.85
N ILE A 67 -16.52 -3.14 -10.83
CA ILE A 67 -15.18 -3.14 -10.24
C ILE A 67 -14.18 -2.30 -11.04
N PHE A 68 -14.25 -2.29 -12.37
CA PHE A 68 -13.42 -1.41 -13.19
C PHE A 68 -13.70 0.07 -12.91
N SER A 69 -14.97 0.43 -12.77
CA SER A 69 -15.38 1.80 -12.39
C SER A 69 -14.85 2.16 -11.00
N ASP A 70 -14.93 1.26 -10.03
CA ASP A 70 -14.41 1.50 -8.69
C ASP A 70 -12.90 1.68 -8.69
N ILE A 71 -12.16 0.82 -9.39
CA ILE A 71 -10.69 0.94 -9.54
C ILE A 71 -10.33 2.28 -10.20
N TYR A 72 -11.04 2.68 -11.25
CA TYR A 72 -10.81 3.94 -11.93
C TYR A 72 -10.97 5.13 -10.98
N TYR A 73 -12.12 5.25 -10.32
CA TYR A 73 -12.37 6.39 -9.40
C TYR A 73 -11.46 6.38 -8.18
N LEU A 74 -11.09 5.20 -7.65
CA LEU A 74 -10.06 5.10 -6.62
C LEU A 74 -8.71 5.64 -7.13
N SER A 75 -8.32 5.32 -8.37
CA SER A 75 -7.05 5.79 -8.94
C SER A 75 -6.99 7.31 -9.17
N GLU A 76 -8.15 7.96 -9.31
CA GLU A 76 -8.29 9.42 -9.44
C GLU A 76 -8.28 10.15 -8.09
N CYS A 77 -8.34 9.43 -6.97
CA CYS A 77 -8.34 10.04 -5.65
C CYS A 77 -6.99 10.69 -5.32
N ASP A 78 -7.04 11.76 -4.51
CA ASP A 78 -5.82 12.42 -4.06
C ASP A 78 -4.97 11.57 -3.12
N TYR A 79 -5.62 10.65 -2.38
CA TYR A 79 -5.01 9.78 -1.39
C TYR A 79 -5.86 8.52 -1.18
N LEU A 80 -5.21 7.36 -1.08
CA LEU A 80 -5.88 6.07 -0.86
C LEU A 80 -5.82 5.66 0.60
N VAL A 81 -6.93 5.21 1.19
CA VAL A 81 -6.95 4.52 2.50
C VAL A 81 -7.63 3.18 2.34
N CYS A 82 -6.89 2.08 2.49
CA CYS A 82 -7.39 0.75 2.14
C CYS A 82 -6.61 -0.38 2.83
N THR A 83 -6.88 -1.61 2.43
CA THR A 83 -6.04 -2.78 2.67
C THR A 83 -5.25 -3.13 1.41
N PHE A 84 -3.93 -3.22 1.51
CA PHE A 84 -3.10 -3.71 0.42
C PHE A 84 -3.07 -5.23 0.31
N SER A 85 -3.71 -5.99 1.20
CA SER A 85 -4.08 -7.38 0.89
C SER A 85 -5.07 -7.48 -0.29
N SER A 86 -5.87 -6.44 -0.54
CA SER A 86 -6.81 -6.40 -1.66
C SER A 86 -6.14 -6.04 -2.99
N ASN A 87 -6.26 -6.92 -3.98
CA ASN A 87 -5.78 -6.67 -5.35
C ASN A 87 -6.43 -5.41 -5.96
N VAL A 88 -7.68 -5.12 -5.62
CA VAL A 88 -8.42 -3.94 -6.09
C VAL A 88 -7.70 -2.66 -5.66
N CYS A 89 -7.30 -2.58 -4.39
CA CYS A 89 -6.59 -1.39 -3.92
C CYS A 89 -5.18 -1.28 -4.52
N ARG A 90 -4.45 -2.40 -4.64
CA ARG A 90 -3.11 -2.38 -5.25
C ARG A 90 -3.17 -1.92 -6.71
N LEU A 91 -4.15 -2.39 -7.48
CA LEU A 91 -4.34 -1.97 -8.87
C LEU A 91 -4.75 -0.50 -8.99
N ALA A 92 -5.62 0.00 -8.11
CA ALA A 92 -5.94 1.42 -8.06
C ALA A 92 -4.71 2.29 -7.73
N TYR A 93 -3.88 1.84 -6.79
CA TYR A 93 -2.62 2.50 -6.42
C TYR A 93 -1.59 2.49 -7.56
N GLU A 94 -1.44 1.37 -8.27
CA GLU A 94 -0.58 1.25 -9.45
C GLU A 94 -1.03 2.23 -10.55
N TRP A 95 -2.34 2.26 -10.84
CA TRP A 95 -2.88 3.16 -11.87
C TRP A 95 -2.76 4.64 -11.47
N MET A 96 -2.94 4.97 -10.19
CA MET A 96 -2.69 6.30 -9.64
C MET A 96 -1.24 6.75 -9.90
N ASN A 97 -0.26 5.87 -9.70
CA ASN A 97 1.15 6.18 -9.97
C ASN A 97 1.47 6.27 -11.46
N GLY A 98 0.82 5.47 -12.31
CA GLY A 98 1.02 5.55 -13.77
C GLY A 98 0.54 6.87 -14.40
N LYS A 99 -0.40 7.58 -13.77
CA LYS A 99 -0.96 8.85 -14.26
C LYS A 99 -0.25 10.10 -13.75
N ASN A 100 0.58 9.98 -12.73
CA ASN A 100 1.13 11.11 -11.99
C ASN A 100 2.65 11.00 -11.90
N SER A 101 3.36 12.14 -11.77
CA SER A 101 4.82 12.14 -11.69
C SER A 101 5.38 11.40 -10.47
N ASN A 102 4.74 11.54 -9.31
CA ASN A 102 5.04 10.76 -8.11
C ASN A 102 3.87 10.76 -7.12
N LYS A 103 3.20 9.62 -6.96
CA LYS A 103 2.17 9.39 -5.92
C LYS A 103 2.52 8.18 -5.04
N SER A 104 3.81 7.83 -4.92
CA SER A 104 4.24 6.64 -4.19
C SER A 104 3.87 6.68 -2.71
N GLU A 105 3.85 7.88 -2.12
CA GLU A 105 3.47 8.11 -0.72
C GLU A 105 1.98 8.47 -0.54
N SER A 106 1.18 8.45 -1.62
CA SER A 106 -0.23 8.90 -1.60
C SER A 106 -1.20 7.79 -1.20
N PHE A 107 -0.83 7.03 -0.17
CA PHE A 107 -1.66 5.98 0.36
C PHE A 107 -1.45 5.77 1.86
N LYS A 108 -2.43 5.11 2.49
CA LYS A 108 -2.33 4.48 3.78
C LYS A 108 -3.00 3.12 3.74
N SER A 109 -2.17 2.08 3.78
CA SER A 109 -2.66 0.72 4.01
C SER A 109 -2.85 0.47 5.51
N ILE A 110 -3.88 -0.26 5.89
CA ILE A 110 -4.16 -0.65 7.28
C ILE A 110 -3.68 -2.07 7.63
N ASP A 111 -3.12 -2.79 6.66
CA ASP A 111 -2.58 -4.14 6.84
C ASP A 111 -1.15 -4.24 6.31
N SER A 112 -0.98 -4.55 5.03
CA SER A 112 0.29 -4.87 4.39
C SER A 112 0.95 -3.64 3.78
N ILE A 113 2.26 -3.71 3.58
CA ILE A 113 2.96 -2.84 2.63
C ILE A 113 2.58 -3.20 1.19
N TYR A 114 2.93 -2.35 0.22
CA TYR A 114 2.73 -2.70 -1.20
C TYR A 114 3.54 -3.95 -1.56
N TYR A 115 2.93 -4.85 -2.33
CA TYR A 115 3.55 -6.03 -2.90
C TYR A 115 2.87 -6.41 -4.22
N TYR A 116 3.62 -7.01 -5.12
CA TYR A 116 3.11 -7.72 -6.27
C TYR A 116 3.15 -9.23 -5.99
N ASP A 117 2.09 -9.96 -6.35
CA ASP A 117 2.05 -11.39 -6.04
C ASP A 117 3.15 -12.12 -6.81
N ARG A 118 3.84 -13.05 -6.14
CA ARG A 118 5.02 -13.77 -6.66
C ARG A 118 6.22 -12.88 -7.03
N GLN A 119 6.28 -11.65 -6.50
CA GLN A 119 7.49 -10.84 -6.60
C GLN A 119 8.69 -11.53 -5.94
N LEU A 120 9.90 -11.16 -6.35
CA LEU A 120 11.10 -11.50 -5.60
C LEU A 120 11.04 -10.86 -4.21
N ASN A 121 11.64 -11.54 -3.23
CA ASN A 121 11.67 -11.04 -1.86
C ASN A 121 12.34 -9.68 -1.81
N ARG A 122 11.67 -8.68 -1.25
CA ARG A 122 12.25 -7.35 -1.07
C ARG A 122 13.45 -7.44 -0.13
N GLN A 123 14.56 -6.86 -0.54
CA GLN A 123 15.79 -6.79 0.26
C GLN A 123 15.88 -5.44 0.95
N PHE A 124 16.40 -5.45 2.17
CA PHE A 124 16.67 -4.25 2.94
C PHE A 124 18.03 -4.36 3.60
N VAL A 125 18.76 -3.25 3.62
CA VAL A 125 19.96 -3.10 4.43
C VAL A 125 19.63 -2.37 5.72
N VAL A 126 20.29 -2.77 6.80
CA VAL A 126 20.20 -2.08 8.09
C VAL A 126 21.22 -0.96 8.11
N LEU A 127 20.77 0.29 8.19
CA LEU A 127 21.61 1.48 8.18
C LEU A 127 22.35 1.69 9.50
N GLU A 128 21.70 1.33 10.61
CA GLU A 128 22.24 1.53 11.95
C GLU A 128 22.15 0.26 12.78
N PRO A 129 23.26 -0.15 13.43
CA PRO A 129 23.29 -1.27 14.34
C PRO A 129 22.28 -1.11 15.49
N GLN A 130 21.74 -2.23 15.96
CA GLN A 130 20.85 -2.26 17.11
C GLN A 130 20.99 -3.56 17.89
N LYS A 131 20.89 -3.46 19.22
CA LYS A 131 20.72 -4.65 20.07
C LYS A 131 19.34 -5.24 19.83
N SER A 132 19.29 -6.52 19.46
CA SER A 132 18.03 -7.27 19.32
C SER A 132 17.23 -7.17 20.62
N LEU A 133 16.02 -6.61 20.53
CA LEU A 133 15.11 -6.48 21.68
C LEU A 133 14.57 -7.83 22.17
N ASN A 134 14.78 -8.92 21.41
CA ASN A 134 14.22 -10.25 21.68
C ASN A 134 15.25 -11.30 22.10
N SER A 135 16.45 -10.91 22.50
CA SER A 135 17.47 -11.86 22.91
C SER A 135 17.67 -11.80 24.43
N LYS A 136 17.14 -12.81 25.15
CA LYS A 136 17.70 -13.16 26.45
C LYS A 136 19.07 -13.85 26.32
N ASN A 137 19.54 -14.25 25.12
CA ASN A 137 20.73 -15.10 24.96
C ASN A 137 21.44 -15.07 23.58
N ILE A 138 21.39 -13.98 22.81
CA ILE A 138 22.18 -13.86 21.57
C ILE A 138 22.88 -12.50 21.56
N SER A 139 24.20 -12.57 21.65
CA SER A 139 25.13 -11.47 21.45
C SER A 139 24.63 -10.46 20.44
N SER A 140 24.75 -9.18 20.79
CA SER A 140 24.46 -8.02 19.94
C SER A 140 25.29 -8.07 18.66
N LYS A 141 24.81 -8.85 17.69
CA LYS A 141 25.45 -9.03 16.39
C LYS A 141 24.81 -8.02 15.44
N PHE A 142 25.67 -7.18 14.91
CA PHE A 142 25.35 -6.21 13.87
C PHE A 142 24.73 -7.00 12.72
N ILE A 143 23.61 -6.53 12.19
CA ILE A 143 23.00 -7.14 11.01
C ILE A 143 23.85 -6.66 9.84
N VAL A 144 24.71 -7.55 9.37
CA VAL A 144 25.66 -7.28 8.29
C VAL A 144 24.91 -7.36 6.96
N VAL A 145 25.27 -6.43 6.08
CA VAL A 145 24.89 -6.39 4.66
C VAL A 145 25.32 -7.70 3.99
N ASP A 146 24.53 -8.20 3.03
CA ASP A 146 24.76 -9.40 2.18
C ASP A 146 24.22 -10.77 2.64
N ASP A 147 23.39 -10.86 3.70
CA ASP A 147 22.59 -12.08 3.96
C ASP A 147 21.14 -11.93 3.42
N PHE A 148 20.66 -12.92 2.65
CA PHE A 148 19.30 -12.91 2.09
C PHE A 148 18.24 -12.88 3.20
N HIS A 149 17.43 -11.83 3.22
CA HIS A 149 16.38 -11.63 4.22
C HIS A 149 15.00 -11.66 3.56
N TYR A 150 14.14 -12.56 4.00
CA TYR A 150 12.79 -12.73 3.47
C TYR A 150 11.84 -11.82 4.26
N PHE A 151 11.39 -10.73 3.64
CA PHE A 151 10.34 -9.88 4.23
C PHE A 151 8.98 -10.50 3.95
N ASN A 152 8.39 -11.15 4.96
CA ASN A 152 6.95 -11.34 4.99
C ASN A 152 6.30 -10.00 5.38
N ASN A 153 6.13 -9.10 4.42
CA ASN A 153 5.10 -8.05 4.35
C ASN A 153 4.55 -7.47 5.67
N VAL A 154 5.36 -7.02 6.64
CA VAL A 154 4.79 -6.31 7.81
C VAL A 154 5.59 -5.08 8.22
N ASN A 155 5.12 -3.93 7.76
CA ASN A 155 5.19 -2.69 8.52
C ASN A 155 3.96 -2.67 9.43
N HIS A 156 4.15 -2.60 10.75
CA HIS A 156 3.04 -2.59 11.71
C HIS A 156 2.37 -1.22 11.82
N TRP A 157 2.83 -0.24 11.03
CA TRP A 157 2.37 1.14 11.06
C TRP A 157 2.53 1.81 12.42
N ASN A 158 3.46 1.31 13.24
CA ASN A 158 3.74 1.75 14.61
C ASN A 158 5.22 2.13 14.82
N GLY A 159 5.96 2.39 13.74
CA GLY A 159 7.38 2.72 13.76
C GLY A 159 8.32 1.51 13.72
N TYR A 160 7.79 0.27 13.69
CA TYR A 160 8.59 -0.95 13.59
C TYR A 160 8.16 -1.84 12.41
N SER A 161 9.14 -2.52 11.84
CA SER A 161 8.96 -3.53 10.79
C SER A 161 9.47 -4.89 11.26
N TYR A 162 8.93 -5.97 10.67
CA TYR A 162 9.40 -7.33 10.86
C TYR A 162 9.96 -7.93 9.59
N TYR A 163 10.98 -8.77 9.73
CA TYR A 163 11.61 -9.50 8.64
C TYR A 163 12.25 -10.78 9.14
N LEU A 164 12.51 -11.69 8.20
CA LEU A 164 13.12 -12.98 8.48
C LEU A 164 14.61 -12.92 8.14
N ASN A 165 15.44 -13.26 9.12
CA ASN A 165 16.89 -13.36 8.97
C ASN A 165 17.32 -14.81 9.13
N LEU A 166 18.30 -15.25 8.34
CA LEU A 166 18.96 -16.52 8.55
C LEU A 166 20.13 -16.31 9.51
N VAL A 167 20.08 -16.92 10.70
CA VAL A 167 21.16 -16.86 11.69
C VAL A 167 21.55 -18.29 12.04
N ASN A 168 22.80 -18.66 11.75
CA ASN A 168 23.33 -20.01 11.98
C ASN A 168 22.42 -21.11 11.37
N GLY A 169 21.92 -20.89 10.15
CA GLY A 169 21.02 -21.82 9.45
C GLY A 169 19.58 -21.85 9.97
N LYS A 170 19.22 -21.04 10.98
CA LYS A 170 17.85 -20.92 11.49
C LYS A 170 17.19 -19.62 11.02
N ILE A 171 15.95 -19.72 10.57
CA ILE A 171 15.14 -18.55 10.22
C ILE A 171 14.59 -17.93 11.52
N ILE A 172 14.93 -16.67 11.76
CA ILE A 172 14.50 -15.91 12.95
C ILE A 172 13.72 -14.67 12.50
N ARG A 173 12.54 -14.46 13.09
CA ARG A 173 11.77 -13.24 12.91
C ARG A 173 12.36 -12.12 13.77
N THR A 174 12.85 -11.07 13.13
CA THR A 174 13.48 -9.91 13.77
C THR A 174 12.56 -8.69 13.66
N ARG A 175 12.53 -7.88 14.73
CA ARG A 175 11.81 -6.61 14.79
C ARG A 175 12.82 -5.47 14.85
N THR A 176 12.70 -4.50 13.94
CA THR A 176 13.60 -3.34 13.85
C THR A 176 12.80 -2.06 13.64
N PRO A 177 13.21 -0.92 14.22
CA PRO A 177 12.62 0.38 13.89
C PRO A 177 12.67 0.62 12.38
N SER A 178 11.54 0.96 11.76
CA SER A 178 11.43 1.02 10.30
C SER A 178 12.37 2.05 9.68
N TYR A 179 12.70 3.13 10.39
CA TYR A 179 13.60 4.19 9.91
C TYR A 179 15.06 3.73 9.74
N LYS A 180 15.44 2.59 10.34
CA LYS A 180 16.79 2.01 10.20
C LYS A 180 16.94 1.09 9.00
N LEU A 181 15.87 0.87 8.23
CA LEU A 181 15.87 0.00 7.06
C LEU A 181 15.89 0.85 5.80
N LYS A 182 16.79 0.51 4.87
CA LYS A 182 16.81 1.04 3.51
C LYS A 182 16.56 -0.09 2.53
N GLU A 183 15.57 0.08 1.66
CA GLU A 183 15.29 -0.90 0.61
C GLU A 183 16.42 -0.95 -0.41
N THR A 184 16.80 -2.16 -0.80
CA THR A 184 17.72 -2.43 -1.89
C THR A 184 16.92 -2.63 -3.18
N MET A 185 17.18 -1.79 -4.18
CA MET A 185 16.53 -1.88 -5.47
C MET A 185 17.17 -2.98 -6.31
N TYR A 186 16.35 -3.86 -6.87
CA TYR A 186 16.81 -4.81 -7.88
C TYR A 186 16.94 -4.13 -9.25
N HIS A 187 18.02 -4.44 -9.95
CA HIS A 187 18.27 -3.99 -11.32
C HIS A 187 18.32 -5.19 -12.25
N TYR A 188 17.54 -5.12 -13.33
CA TYR A 188 17.50 -6.14 -14.38
C TYR A 188 17.78 -5.51 -15.75
N PRO A 189 18.68 -6.09 -16.57
CA PRO A 189 18.99 -5.57 -17.89
C PRO A 189 17.89 -5.95 -18.89
N PHE A 190 16.80 -5.19 -18.92
CA PHE A 190 15.80 -5.31 -19.99
C PHE A 190 16.37 -4.76 -21.30
N LYS A 191 16.09 -5.44 -22.43
CA LYS A 191 16.47 -4.92 -23.75
C LYS A 191 15.67 -3.66 -24.05
N ALA A 192 16.36 -2.56 -24.34
CA ALA A 192 15.74 -1.34 -24.84
C ALA A 192 15.16 -1.58 -26.24
N PHE A 193 14.04 -0.94 -26.56
CA PHE A 193 13.44 -1.00 -27.90
C PHE A 193 14.16 -0.05 -28.87
N THR A 194 15.43 -0.35 -29.17
CA THR A 194 16.33 0.49 -30.00
C THR A 194 15.83 0.71 -31.44
N GLN A 195 14.91 -0.14 -31.91
CA GLN A 195 14.26 -0.02 -33.22
C GLN A 195 13.42 1.27 -33.39
N TYR A 196 13.09 1.98 -32.31
CA TYR A 196 12.34 3.24 -32.34
C TYR A 196 13.21 4.50 -32.16
N GLU A 197 14.52 4.36 -31.96
CA GLU A 197 15.41 5.52 -31.75
C GLU A 197 15.63 6.33 -33.05
N ASN A 198 15.43 5.71 -34.22
CA ASN A 198 15.59 6.35 -35.52
C ASN A 198 14.25 6.69 -36.21
N SER A 199 13.11 6.32 -35.63
CA SER A 199 11.82 6.76 -36.14
C SER A 199 11.57 8.18 -35.65
N LYS A 200 11.85 9.18 -36.51
CA LYS A 200 11.36 10.55 -36.32
C LYS A 200 9.83 10.48 -36.28
N LEU A 201 9.25 10.74 -35.11
CA LEU A 201 7.85 11.15 -34.96
C LEU A 201 7.69 12.59 -35.46
#